data_AF-A0A9J7KY61-F1
#
_entry.id   AF-A0A9J7KY61-F1
#
_cell.length_a   1.000
_cell.length_b   1.000
_cell.length_c   1.000
_cell.angle_alpha   90.00
_cell.angle_beta   90.00
_cell.angle_gamma   90.00
#
_symmetry.space_group_name_H-M   'P 1'
#
loop_
_entity.id
_entity.type
_entity.pdbx_description
1 polymer ?
#
loop_
_entity_poly.entity_id
_entity_poly.type
_entity_poly.pdbx_seq_one_letter_code
_entity_poly.pdbx_strand_id
1 'polypeptide(L)'
;MDTKTGKAHNKLKLVSVMNRDLDVYELTQERMGYSGDVWKKETGKSLVASGTWLSTGWFSMLVAMEMCDVIKVYGMSSEDYCRTHANDTTQYHYYVSTLKEVGPHLKECDFYNRHQRVPNGAHRFFTEKSIFARWAPFHNITFHYPSWSP
;
A
#
# COMPACT_ATOMS: atom_id res chain seq x y z
N MET A 1 -7.36 13.18 0.99
CA MET A 1 -7.92 12.84 -0.33
C MET A 1 -9.41 13.13 -0.29
N ASP A 2 -9.94 13.76 -1.34
CA ASP A 2 -11.37 14.05 -1.47
C ASP A 2 -12.07 12.89 -2.18
N THR A 3 -13.01 12.26 -1.49
CA THR A 3 -13.79 11.13 -2.02
C THR A 3 -15.01 11.56 -2.84
N LYS A 4 -15.32 12.86 -2.96
CA LYS A 4 -16.57 13.36 -3.57
C LYS A 4 -16.38 14.04 -4.91
N THR A 5 -15.24 14.67 -5.17
CA THR A 5 -15.00 15.38 -6.45
C THR A 5 -13.72 14.94 -7.17
N GLY A 6 -13.00 13.97 -6.61
CA GLY A 6 -11.76 13.45 -7.19
C GLY A 6 -11.94 12.79 -8.56
N LYS A 7 -10.89 12.85 -9.39
CA LYS A 7 -10.89 12.22 -10.73
C LYS A 7 -11.24 10.73 -10.69
N ALA A 8 -10.74 10.01 -9.68
CA ALA A 8 -11.03 8.58 -9.49
C ALA A 8 -12.52 8.34 -9.17
N HIS A 9 -13.10 9.11 -8.24
CA HIS A 9 -14.51 9.04 -7.89
C HIS A 9 -15.42 9.27 -9.11
N ASN A 10 -15.15 10.32 -9.89
CA ASN A 10 -15.95 10.62 -11.09
C ASN A 10 -15.88 9.48 -12.13
N LYS A 11 -14.73 8.83 -12.27
CA LYS A 11 -14.59 7.64 -13.15
C LYS A 11 -15.35 6.42 -12.59
N LEU A 12 -15.28 6.17 -11.28
CA LEU A 12 -16.02 5.07 -10.66
C LEU A 12 -17.54 5.23 -10.82
N LYS A 13 -18.06 6.45 -10.69
CA LYS A 13 -19.47 6.75 -10.99
C LYS A 13 -19.85 6.39 -12.42
N LEU A 14 -19.02 6.73 -13.40
CA LEU A 14 -19.26 6.37 -14.81
C LEU A 14 -19.25 4.85 -14.99
N VAL A 15 -18.26 4.14 -14.42
CA VAL A 15 -18.17 2.67 -14.49
C VAL A 15 -19.41 2.00 -13.89
N SER A 16 -19.89 2.46 -12.74
CA SER A 16 -21.10 1.94 -12.08
C SER A 16 -22.36 2.16 -12.91
N VAL A 17 -22.51 3.31 -13.56
CA VAL A 17 -23.66 3.58 -14.44
C VAL A 17 -23.63 2.72 -15.70
N MET A 18 -22.43 2.51 -16.27
CA MET A 18 -22.24 1.75 -17.50
C MET A 18 -22.36 0.23 -17.29
N ASN A 19 -22.06 -0.27 -16.09
CA ASN A 19 -22.03 -1.70 -15.79
C ASN A 19 -22.90 -1.97 -14.56
N ARG A 20 -24.20 -2.11 -14.77
CA ARG A 20 -25.16 -2.25 -13.66
C ARG A 20 -25.01 -3.55 -12.87
N ASP A 21 -24.38 -4.57 -13.46
CA ASP A 21 -24.11 -5.86 -12.82
C ASP A 21 -22.78 -5.88 -12.05
N LEU A 22 -22.03 -4.77 -12.03
CA LEU A 22 -20.78 -4.64 -11.29
C LEU A 22 -21.02 -3.89 -9.97
N ASP A 23 -20.73 -4.55 -8.86
CA ASP A 23 -20.69 -3.90 -7.55
C ASP A 23 -19.44 -3.02 -7.44
N VAL A 24 -19.66 -1.71 -7.31
CA VAL A 24 -18.58 -0.72 -7.19
C VAL A 24 -18.63 -0.10 -5.80
N TYR A 25 -17.51 -0.18 -5.08
CA TYR A 25 -17.38 0.35 -3.72
C TYR A 25 -16.33 1.45 -3.65
N GLU A 26 -16.56 2.39 -2.72
CA GLU A 26 -15.60 3.42 -2.35
C GLU A 26 -15.50 3.54 -0.83
N LEU A 27 -14.29 3.85 -0.34
CA LEU A 27 -14.13 4.22 1.06
C LEU A 27 -14.81 5.55 1.32
N THR A 28 -15.58 5.62 2.40
CA THR A 28 -16.18 6.89 2.84
C THR A 28 -15.09 7.87 3.27
N GLN A 29 -15.41 9.16 3.25
CA GLN A 29 -14.49 10.19 3.74
C GLN A 29 -14.06 9.95 5.21
N GLU A 30 -14.98 9.43 6.02
CA GLU A 30 -14.71 9.03 7.40
C GLU A 30 -13.68 7.90 7.46
N ARG A 31 -13.85 6.82 6.68
CA ARG A 31 -12.90 5.70 6.63
C ARG A 31 -11.54 6.11 6.08
N MET A 32 -11.51 7.07 5.15
CA MET A 32 -10.26 7.70 4.70
C MET A 32 -9.57 8.47 5.83
N GLY A 33 -10.33 9.17 6.68
CA GLY A 33 -9.81 9.87 7.88
C GLY A 33 -9.28 8.89 8.92
N TYR A 34 -10.08 7.89 9.27
CA TYR A 34 -9.72 6.81 10.20
C TYR A 34 -8.39 6.15 9.82
N SER A 35 -8.16 5.90 8.53
CA SER A 35 -6.90 5.32 8.05
C SER A 35 -5.68 6.17 8.42
N GLY A 36 -5.81 7.51 8.40
CA GLY A 36 -4.79 8.45 8.85
C GLY A 36 -4.65 8.54 10.37
N ASP A 37 -5.74 8.33 11.11
CA ASP A 37 -5.70 8.28 12.58
C ASP A 37 -5.00 7.02 13.08
N VAL A 38 -5.22 5.87 12.42
CA VAL A 38 -4.46 4.64 12.70
C VAL A 38 -2.97 4.87 12.47
N TRP A 39 -2.60 5.51 11.36
CA TRP A 39 -1.19 5.88 11.11
C TRP A 39 -0.62 6.75 12.22
N LYS A 40 -1.37 7.78 12.64
CA LYS A 40 -0.94 8.68 13.73
C LYS A 40 -0.80 7.92 15.05
N LYS A 41 -1.68 6.97 15.34
CA LYS A 41 -1.61 6.13 16.53
C LYS A 41 -0.36 5.23 16.52
N GLU A 42 -0.04 4.64 15.38
CA GLU A 42 1.12 3.75 15.21
C GLU A 42 2.46 4.48 15.23
N THR A 43 2.51 5.70 14.70
CA THR A 43 3.78 6.43 14.47
C THR A 43 3.99 7.62 15.38
N GLY A 44 2.95 8.05 16.11
CA GLY A 44 2.92 9.30 16.86
C GLY A 44 2.86 10.57 15.98
N LYS A 45 2.79 10.45 14.65
CA LYS A 45 2.84 11.59 13.70
C LYS A 45 1.67 11.57 12.75
N SER A 46 1.06 12.73 12.48
CA SER A 46 0.05 12.84 11.42
C SER A 46 0.68 12.55 10.05
N LEU A 47 -0.17 12.28 9.04
CA LEU A 47 0.28 12.10 7.65
C LEU A 47 1.07 13.32 7.15
N VAL A 48 0.59 14.52 7.46
CA VAL A 48 1.25 15.80 7.13
C VAL A 48 2.60 15.91 7.81
N ALA A 49 2.68 15.64 9.12
CA ALA A 49 3.94 15.69 9.86
C ALA A 49 4.95 14.60 9.41
N SER A 50 4.45 13.52 8.80
CA SER A 50 5.26 12.44 8.22
C SER A 50 5.65 12.71 6.76
N GLY A 51 5.10 13.77 6.15
CA GLY A 51 5.26 14.09 4.73
C GLY A 51 4.75 12.97 3.81
N THR A 52 3.75 12.22 4.23
CA THR A 52 3.30 11.01 3.53
C THR A 52 1.82 11.02 3.20
N TRP A 53 1.46 10.17 2.25
CA TRP A 53 0.11 9.68 2.07
C TRP A 53 0.17 8.15 2.03
N LEU A 54 -0.90 7.52 2.45
CA LEU A 54 -0.95 6.08 2.67
C LEU A 54 -1.01 5.33 1.34
N SER A 55 -0.29 4.22 1.23
CA SER A 55 -0.34 3.37 0.05
C SER A 55 -1.70 2.67 -0.09
N THR A 56 -2.03 2.23 -1.31
CA THR A 56 -3.18 1.34 -1.50
C THR A 56 -3.08 0.07 -0.65
N GLY A 57 -1.86 -0.42 -0.40
CA GLY A 57 -1.60 -1.57 0.48
C GLY A 57 -2.03 -1.32 1.92
N TRP A 58 -1.82 -0.11 2.45
CA TRP A 58 -2.31 0.29 3.77
C TRP A 58 -3.84 0.23 3.87
N PHE A 59 -4.55 0.86 2.94
CA PHE A 59 -6.01 0.83 2.92
C PHE A 59 -6.54 -0.60 2.77
N SER A 60 -5.89 -1.41 1.92
CA SER A 60 -6.27 -2.81 1.71
C SER A 60 -6.07 -3.66 2.96
N MET A 61 -4.99 -3.44 3.71
CA MET A 61 -4.73 -4.14 4.97
C MET A 61 -5.80 -3.81 6.02
N LEU A 62 -6.17 -2.53 6.17
CA LEU A 62 -7.22 -2.13 7.10
C LEU A 62 -8.57 -2.79 6.75
N VAL A 63 -8.94 -2.81 5.47
CA VAL A 63 -10.17 -3.48 5.02
C VAL A 63 -10.10 -4.98 5.30
N ALA A 64 -8.97 -5.63 5.01
CA ALA A 64 -8.80 -7.07 5.26
C ALA A 64 -8.93 -7.41 6.76
N MET A 65 -8.39 -6.58 7.66
CA MET A 65 -8.54 -6.76 9.11
C MET A 65 -9.97 -6.56 9.62
N GLU A 66 -10.82 -5.84 8.89
CA GLU A 66 -12.25 -5.71 9.23
C GLU A 66 -13.11 -6.84 8.64
N MET A 67 -12.68 -7.45 7.53
CA MET A 67 -13.49 -8.40 6.76
C MET A 67 -13.09 -9.87 6.92
N CYS A 68 -11.88 -10.16 7.39
CA CYS A 68 -11.31 -11.51 7.38
C CYS A 68 -10.84 -11.97 8.75
N ASP A 69 -11.11 -13.23 9.10
CA ASP A 69 -10.56 -13.88 10.30
C ASP A 69 -9.10 -14.32 10.14
N VAL A 70 -8.67 -14.56 8.89
CA VAL A 70 -7.32 -15.01 8.53
C VAL A 70 -6.86 -14.23 7.31
N ILE A 71 -5.66 -13.63 7.38
CA ILE A 71 -5.13 -12.78 6.31
C ILE A 71 -3.82 -13.39 5.81
N LYS A 72 -3.73 -13.59 4.49
CA LYS A 72 -2.52 -14.09 3.82
C LYS A 72 -2.02 -13.05 2.83
N VAL A 73 -0.80 -12.58 3.05
CA VAL A 73 -0.19 -11.50 2.26
C VAL A 73 0.87 -12.09 1.35
N TYR A 74 0.81 -11.78 0.06
CA TYR A 74 1.78 -12.20 -0.95
C TYR A 74 2.42 -10.99 -1.61
N GLY A 75 3.65 -11.15 -2.12
CA GLY A 75 4.34 -10.10 -2.87
C GLY A 75 4.75 -8.91 -2.01
N MET A 76 4.96 -9.11 -0.70
CA MET A 76 5.42 -8.09 0.22
C MET A 76 6.72 -8.53 0.89
N SER A 77 7.84 -7.90 0.50
CA SER A 77 9.12 -8.04 1.21
C SER A 77 9.08 -7.35 2.58
N SER A 78 9.92 -7.78 3.52
CA SER A 78 10.04 -7.17 4.85
C SER A 78 10.55 -5.73 4.77
N GLU A 79 10.38 -4.97 5.85
CA GLU A 79 10.85 -3.59 5.96
C GLU A 79 12.37 -3.44 5.85
N ASP A 80 13.13 -4.48 6.21
CA ASP A 80 14.58 -4.50 6.21
C ASP A 80 15.19 -5.23 5.01
N TYR A 81 14.38 -5.84 4.15
CA TYR A 81 14.81 -6.63 3.00
C TYR A 81 15.84 -5.88 2.14
N CYS A 82 15.51 -4.64 1.75
CA CYS A 82 16.40 -3.83 0.90
C CYS A 82 17.71 -3.40 1.57
N ARG A 83 17.77 -3.44 2.90
CA ARG A 83 19.00 -3.18 3.65
C ARG A 83 19.87 -4.43 3.72
N THR A 84 19.26 -5.61 3.85
CA THR A 84 19.97 -6.89 3.94
C THR A 84 20.31 -7.48 2.57
N HIS A 85 19.65 -7.03 1.50
CA HIS A 85 19.83 -7.49 0.12
C HIS A 85 20.18 -6.31 -0.81
N ALA A 86 21.28 -5.60 -0.54
CA ALA A 86 21.64 -4.38 -1.27
C ALA A 86 21.84 -4.57 -2.79
N ASN A 87 22.16 -5.80 -3.23
CA ASN A 87 22.37 -6.15 -4.63
C ASN A 87 21.14 -6.79 -5.31
N ASP A 88 19.99 -6.78 -4.63
CA ASP A 88 18.75 -7.34 -5.18
C ASP A 88 18.35 -6.65 -6.50
N THR A 89 17.95 -7.46 -7.48
CA THR A 89 17.56 -7.01 -8.83
C THR A 89 16.08 -7.21 -9.12
N THR A 90 15.30 -7.59 -8.11
CA THR A 90 13.85 -7.82 -8.21
C THR A 90 13.17 -6.55 -8.71
N GLN A 91 12.32 -6.71 -9.71
CA GLN A 91 11.56 -5.61 -10.27
C GLN A 91 10.46 -5.17 -9.30
N TYR A 92 10.17 -3.87 -9.30
CA TYR A 92 9.15 -3.27 -8.43
C TYR A 92 7.74 -3.82 -8.67
N HIS A 93 7.45 -4.25 -9.90
CA HIS A 93 6.22 -4.96 -10.23
C HIS A 93 6.56 -6.31 -10.85
N TYR A 94 5.73 -7.31 -10.58
CA TYR A 94 5.80 -8.62 -11.23
C TYR A 94 5.37 -8.58 -12.70
N TYR A 95 4.69 -7.51 -13.11
CA TYR A 95 4.26 -7.26 -14.48
C TYR A 95 5.01 -6.06 -15.06
N VAL A 96 5.09 -6.01 -16.40
CA VAL A 96 5.69 -4.87 -17.10
C VAL A 96 4.78 -3.65 -16.94
N SER A 97 5.24 -2.66 -16.17
CA SER A 97 4.52 -1.40 -16.04
C SER A 97 4.76 -0.53 -17.27
N THR A 98 3.67 0.01 -17.82
CA THR A 98 3.70 0.96 -18.94
C THR A 98 3.72 2.42 -18.46
N LEU A 99 3.65 2.64 -17.14
CA LEU A 99 3.70 3.97 -16.55
C LEU A 99 5.10 4.54 -16.70
N LYS A 100 5.21 5.76 -17.23
CA LYS A 100 6.50 6.41 -17.51
C LYS A 100 7.34 6.60 -16.25
N GLU A 101 6.69 6.81 -15.12
CA GLU A 101 7.26 7.03 -13.79
C GLU A 101 7.80 5.74 -13.15
N VAL A 102 7.34 4.60 -13.67
CA VAL A 102 7.62 3.24 -13.23
C VAL A 102 8.09 2.45 -14.46
N GLY A 103 9.26 2.82 -14.99
CA GLY A 103 9.80 2.16 -16.18
C GLY A 103 9.95 0.63 -16.02
N PRO A 104 10.13 -0.11 -17.12
CA PRO A 104 10.03 -1.58 -17.16
C PRO A 104 11.10 -2.31 -16.35
N HIS A 105 12.15 -1.61 -15.89
CA HIS A 105 13.30 -2.18 -15.18
C HIS A 105 13.53 -1.52 -13.82
N LEU A 106 12.55 -0.77 -13.31
CA LEU A 106 12.65 -0.18 -11.99
C LEU A 106 12.69 -1.28 -10.93
N LYS A 107 13.80 -1.36 -10.20
CA LYS A 107 13.97 -2.30 -9.10
C LYS A 107 13.15 -1.90 -7.89
N GLU A 108 12.63 -2.88 -7.16
CA GLU A 108 11.82 -2.67 -5.96
C GLU A 108 12.55 -1.80 -4.93
N CYS A 109 13.78 -2.20 -4.59
CA CYS A 109 14.55 -1.51 -3.56
C CYS A 109 14.95 -0.10 -3.95
N ASP A 110 15.27 0.15 -5.23
CA ASP A 110 15.55 1.50 -5.72
C ASP A 110 14.31 2.40 -5.57
N PHE A 111 13.14 1.87 -5.91
CA PHE A 111 11.88 2.61 -5.79
C PHE A 111 11.55 2.94 -4.33
N TYR A 112 11.60 1.96 -3.44
CA TYR A 112 11.31 2.15 -2.02
C TYR A 112 12.30 3.11 -1.36
N ASN A 113 13.60 2.95 -1.61
CA ASN A 113 14.62 3.84 -1.06
C ASN A 113 14.45 5.27 -1.54
N ARG A 114 14.10 5.47 -2.82
CA ARG A 114 13.76 6.80 -3.36
C ARG A 114 12.58 7.41 -2.60
N HIS A 115 11.53 6.63 -2.33
CA HIS A 115 10.34 7.09 -1.60
C HIS A 115 10.64 7.45 -0.14
N GLN A 116 11.59 6.79 0.51
CA GLN A 116 12.00 7.18 1.86
C GLN A 116 12.67 8.56 1.91
N ARG A 117 13.33 8.97 0.83
CA ARG A 117 14.08 10.25 0.76
C ARG A 117 13.23 11.44 0.34
N VAL A 118 12.07 11.20 -0.28
CA VAL A 118 11.16 12.28 -0.71
C VAL A 118 10.56 12.95 0.53
N PRO A 119 10.70 14.27 0.72
CA PRO A 119 10.20 14.93 1.91
C PRO A 119 8.69 14.87 2.04
N ASN A 120 7.95 15.10 0.94
CA ASN A 120 6.49 15.18 0.93
C ASN A 120 5.89 14.43 -0.27
N GLY A 121 4.74 13.79 -0.07
CA GLY A 121 3.94 13.22 -1.16
C GLY A 121 4.36 11.82 -1.63
N ALA A 122 5.20 11.14 -0.84
CA ALA A 122 5.60 9.76 -1.08
C ALA A 122 5.09 8.83 0.02
N HIS A 123 4.90 7.55 -0.31
CA HIS A 123 4.60 6.51 0.67
C HIS A 123 5.81 6.19 1.54
N ARG A 124 5.59 5.89 2.82
CA ARG A 124 6.61 5.37 3.72
C ARG A 124 6.53 3.85 3.78
N PHE A 125 6.86 3.19 2.67
CA PHE A 125 6.70 1.74 2.52
C PHE A 125 7.34 0.92 3.66
N PHE A 126 8.56 1.26 4.08
CA PHE A 126 9.22 0.54 5.18
C PHE A 126 8.49 0.71 6.51
N THR A 127 7.97 1.91 6.79
CA THR A 127 7.17 2.16 7.98
C THR A 127 5.85 1.38 7.93
N GLU A 128 5.12 1.41 6.82
CA GLU A 128 3.89 0.63 6.63
C GLU A 128 4.15 -0.87 6.86
N LYS A 129 5.19 -1.43 6.22
CA LYS A 129 5.59 -2.84 6.38
C LYS A 129 5.94 -3.20 7.83
N SER A 130 6.69 -2.33 8.51
CA SER A 130 7.02 -2.53 9.94
C SER A 130 5.77 -2.55 10.82
N ILE A 131 4.74 -1.77 10.46
CA ILE A 131 3.47 -1.72 11.18
C ILE A 131 2.70 -3.02 10.93
N PHE A 132 2.60 -3.47 9.68
CA PHE A 132 1.92 -4.71 9.34
C PHE A 132 2.56 -5.93 10.02
N ALA A 133 3.90 -5.97 10.09
CA ALA A 133 4.62 -7.01 10.83
C ALA A 133 4.24 -7.03 12.32
N ARG A 134 4.07 -5.86 12.95
CA ARG A 134 3.61 -5.77 14.35
C ARG A 134 2.15 -6.18 14.54
N TRP A 135 1.28 -5.90 13.57
CA TRP A 135 -0.13 -6.31 13.61
C TRP A 135 -0.32 -7.81 13.42
N ALA A 136 0.59 -8.47 12.72
CA ALA A 136 0.47 -9.86 12.32
C ALA A 136 0.06 -10.86 13.41
N PRO A 137 0.70 -10.90 14.59
CA PRO A 137 0.31 -11.82 15.65
C PRO A 137 -1.06 -11.52 16.26
N PHE A 138 -1.57 -10.29 16.14
CA PHE A 138 -2.85 -9.87 16.73
C PHE A 138 -4.03 -10.06 15.76
N HIS A 139 -3.77 -10.08 14.45
CA HIS A 139 -4.79 -10.13 13.40
C HIS A 139 -4.66 -11.37 12.49
N ASN A 140 -3.92 -12.40 12.93
CA ASN A 140 -3.72 -13.65 12.19
C ASN A 140 -3.26 -13.42 10.74
N ILE A 141 -2.27 -12.53 10.60
CA ILE A 141 -1.68 -12.18 9.29
C ILE A 141 -0.45 -13.06 9.07
N THR A 142 -0.41 -13.75 7.93
CA THR A 142 0.77 -14.51 7.49
C THR A 142 1.33 -13.89 6.22
N PHE A 143 2.63 -13.57 6.23
CA PHE A 143 3.35 -13.11 5.05
C PHE A 143 3.98 -14.29 4.33
N HIS A 144 3.66 -14.44 3.06
CA HIS A 144 4.19 -15.46 2.19
C HIS A 144 5.20 -14.84 1.23
N TYR A 145 6.45 -15.29 1.37
CA TYR A 145 7.52 -15.10 0.41
C TYR A 145 7.68 -16.41 -0.36
N PRO A 146 7.70 -16.39 -1.70
CA PRO A 146 7.86 -17.63 -2.40
C PRO A 146 9.28 -18.18 -2.24
N SER A 147 9.40 -19.47 -1.91
CA SER A 147 10.61 -20.27 -2.11
C SER A 147 10.53 -20.95 -3.48
N TRP A 148 10.53 -20.18 -4.57
CA TRP A 148 10.62 -20.80 -5.90
C TRP A 148 12.04 -21.38 -6.04
N SER A 149 12.14 -22.70 -6.18
CA SER A 149 13.35 -23.36 -6.69
C SER A 149 13.35 -23.20 -8.22
N PRO A 150 14.49 -22.91 -8.87
CA PRO A 150 14.58 -22.74 -10.32
C PRO A 150 14.03 -23.94 -11.11
#